data_AF-A0A0F9MRK4-F1
#
_entry.id   AF-A0A0F9MRK4-F1
#
_cell.length_a   1.000
_cell.length_b   1.000
_cell.length_c   1.000
_cell.angle_alpha   90.00
_cell.angle_beta   90.00
_cell.angle_gamma   90.00
#
_symmetry.space_group_name_H-M   'P 1'
#
loop_
_entity.id
_entity.type
_entity.pdbx_description
1 polymer ?
#
loop_
_entity_poly.entity_id
_entity_poly.type
_entity_poly.pdbx_seq_one_letter_code
_entity_poly.pdbx_strand_id
1 'polypeptide(L)'
;MSKDKVEKSAEEESFTDAVGTPTAMLLPARNYRFKVQDNNYSITIPRKGLYTDLDPKIFSADEGEFDLLKYDKSARTHTLYMPAISKILFATSQYPDLKDGEAFTPIAMVFKRDEVEIIGNVIEMVPKEK
;
A
#
# COMPACT_ATOMS: atom_id res chain seq x y z
N MET A 1 16.02 -57.70 -7.12
CA MET A 1 15.71 -56.38 -7.70
C MET A 1 14.55 -55.80 -6.92
N SER A 2 14.80 -55.01 -5.89
CA SER A 2 13.77 -54.27 -5.17
C SER A 2 13.91 -52.81 -5.53
N LYS A 3 12.81 -52.23 -6.03
CA LYS A 3 12.73 -50.87 -6.53
C LYS A 3 12.78 -49.91 -5.34
N ASP A 4 13.82 -49.11 -5.26
CA ASP A 4 13.87 -47.95 -4.36
C ASP A 4 12.79 -46.96 -4.78
N LYS A 5 11.85 -46.72 -3.87
CA LYS A 5 10.81 -45.72 -3.99
C LYS A 5 11.40 -44.43 -3.42
N VAL A 6 11.95 -43.59 -4.29
CA VAL A 6 12.44 -42.25 -3.90
C VAL A 6 11.21 -41.39 -3.61
N GLU A 7 10.91 -41.20 -2.33
CA GLU A 7 9.96 -40.18 -1.87
C GLU A 7 10.58 -38.81 -2.13
N LYS A 8 9.98 -38.07 -3.08
CA LYS A 8 10.24 -36.64 -3.25
C LYS A 8 9.67 -35.93 -2.04
N SER A 9 10.53 -35.53 -1.11
CA SER A 9 10.20 -34.54 -0.08
C SER A 9 9.78 -33.24 -0.78
N ALA A 10 8.56 -32.77 -0.51
CA ALA A 10 8.14 -31.45 -0.93
C ALA A 10 9.08 -30.43 -0.26
N GLU A 11 9.77 -29.62 -1.06
CA GLU A 11 10.54 -28.49 -0.54
C GLU A 11 9.56 -27.56 0.19
N GLU A 12 9.75 -27.38 1.50
CA GLU A 12 9.00 -26.41 2.29
C GLU A 12 9.31 -25.02 1.71
N GLU A 13 8.28 -24.36 1.18
CA GLU A 13 8.40 -22.98 0.70
C GLU A 13 8.89 -22.10 1.87
N SER A 14 10.12 -21.58 1.77
CA SER A 14 10.66 -20.67 2.77
C SER A 14 10.04 -19.29 2.58
N PHE A 15 9.25 -18.84 3.54
CA PHE A 15 8.74 -17.47 3.57
C PHE A 15 9.59 -16.59 4.49
N THR A 16 9.63 -15.29 4.21
CA THR A 16 10.21 -14.27 5.10
C THR A 16 9.07 -13.41 5.62
N ASP A 17 8.95 -13.31 6.94
CA ASP A 17 8.01 -12.39 7.57
C ASP A 17 8.42 -10.95 7.25
N ALA A 18 7.51 -10.18 6.64
CA ALA A 18 7.73 -8.78 6.33
C ALA A 18 6.54 -7.96 6.83
N VAL A 19 6.82 -6.89 7.57
CA VAL A 19 5.83 -5.86 7.89
C VAL A 19 5.75 -4.92 6.70
N GLY A 20 4.68 -5.05 5.91
CA GLY A 20 4.44 -4.22 4.72
C GLY A 20 3.86 -2.85 5.10
N THR A 21 4.39 -1.78 4.50
CA THR A 21 3.69 -0.49 4.50
C THR A 21 2.62 -0.48 3.40
N PRO A 22 1.52 0.30 3.54
CA PRO A 22 0.48 0.36 2.53
C PRO A 22 0.99 0.93 1.20
N THR A 23 1.45 0.08 0.29
CA THR A 23 2.05 0.49 -0.99
C THR A 23 1.16 0.15 -2.17
N ALA A 24 1.33 0.87 -3.28
CA ALA A 24 0.70 0.53 -4.54
C ALA A 24 1.33 -0.77 -5.07
N MET A 25 0.65 -1.90 -4.84
CA MET A 25 1.08 -3.20 -5.32
C MET A 25 0.40 -3.56 -6.64
N LEU A 26 1.18 -4.02 -7.62
CA LEU A 26 0.62 -4.60 -8.84
C LEU A 26 0.17 -6.04 -8.52
N LEU A 27 -1.12 -6.21 -8.29
CA LEU A 27 -1.72 -7.52 -8.09
C LEU A 27 -1.80 -8.28 -9.42
N PRO A 28 -1.63 -9.62 -9.44
CA PRO A 28 -1.85 -10.46 -10.62
C PRO A 28 -3.36 -10.58 -10.93
N ALA A 29 -3.98 -9.45 -11.28
CA ALA A 29 -5.43 -9.25 -11.39
C ALA A 29 -6.13 -10.20 -12.36
N ARG A 30 -5.40 -10.80 -13.31
CA ARG A 30 -5.97 -11.76 -14.26
C ARG A 30 -6.50 -13.03 -13.60
N ASN A 31 -5.91 -13.43 -12.47
CA ASN A 31 -6.23 -14.69 -11.79
C ASN A 31 -7.35 -14.56 -10.73
N TYR A 32 -7.81 -13.33 -10.47
CA TYR A 32 -8.75 -13.03 -9.40
C TYR A 32 -9.98 -12.29 -9.92
N ARG A 33 -11.10 -12.44 -9.20
CA ARG A 33 -12.25 -11.53 -9.20
C ARG A 33 -12.13 -10.66 -7.96
N PHE A 34 -12.64 -9.44 -8.02
CA PHE A 34 -12.64 -8.53 -6.88
C PHE A 34 -14.07 -8.24 -6.49
N LYS A 35 -14.40 -8.49 -5.22
CA LYS A 35 -15.66 -8.04 -4.64
C LYS A 35 -15.40 -6.69 -3.97
N VAL A 36 -16.08 -5.66 -4.44
CA VAL A 36 -15.97 -4.31 -3.89
C VAL A 36 -16.96 -4.18 -2.74
N GLN A 37 -16.52 -3.68 -1.59
CA GLN A 37 -17.43 -3.30 -0.53
C GLN A 37 -18.05 -1.93 -0.86
N ASP A 38 -19.37 -1.79 -0.71
CA ASP A 38 -20.13 -0.57 -1.09
C ASP A 38 -19.78 0.68 -0.24
N ASN A 39 -18.87 0.57 0.72
CA ASN A 39 -18.42 1.69 1.54
C ASN A 39 -17.27 2.43 0.85
N ASN A 40 -17.48 3.71 0.57
CA ASN A 40 -16.41 4.63 0.19
C ASN A 40 -15.67 5.08 1.45
N TYR A 41 -14.36 4.90 1.45
CA TYR A 41 -13.47 5.44 2.46
C TYR A 41 -12.87 6.73 1.92
N SER A 42 -12.83 7.77 2.76
CA SER A 42 -12.08 8.99 2.49
C SER A 42 -11.06 9.18 3.60
N ILE A 43 -9.79 9.25 3.20
CA ILE A 43 -8.64 9.41 4.09
C ILE A 43 -7.97 10.74 3.76
N THR A 44 -7.82 11.61 4.75
CA THR A 44 -7.11 12.88 4.58
C THR A 44 -5.75 12.81 5.24
N ILE A 45 -4.71 13.07 4.45
CA ILE A 45 -3.31 13.13 4.92
C ILE A 45 -2.70 14.50 4.58
N PRO A 46 -1.70 14.97 5.37
CA PRO A 46 -0.97 16.18 5.02
C PRO A 46 -0.24 15.99 3.70
N ARG A 47 -0.21 17.06 2.89
CA ARG A 47 0.51 17.05 1.61
C ARG A 47 2.02 17.15 1.80
N LYS A 48 2.45 17.93 2.80
CA LYS A 48 3.84 18.21 3.10
C LYS A 48 4.05 18.44 4.59
N GLY A 49 5.27 18.22 5.08
CA GLY A 49 5.61 18.38 6.49
C GLY A 49 6.89 17.63 6.86
N LEU A 50 7.14 17.47 8.16
CA LEU A 50 8.22 16.62 8.69
C LEU A 50 7.65 15.26 9.09
N TYR A 51 8.36 14.17 8.80
CA TYR A 51 7.93 12.84 9.25
C TYR A 51 7.87 12.75 10.78
N THR A 52 8.82 13.36 11.48
CA THR A 52 8.85 13.40 12.96
C THR A 52 7.64 14.08 13.58
N ASP A 53 6.98 15.00 12.86
CA ASP A 53 5.76 15.66 13.35
C ASP A 53 4.53 14.74 13.26
N LEU A 54 4.58 13.70 12.41
CA LEU A 54 3.52 12.71 12.27
C LEU A 54 3.61 11.65 13.38
N ASP A 55 4.77 11.02 13.51
CA ASP A 55 5.03 10.06 14.58
C ASP A 55 6.54 10.02 14.91
N PRO A 56 6.98 10.65 16.01
CA PRO A 56 8.38 10.68 16.41
C PRO A 56 8.89 9.35 17.00
N LYS A 57 8.01 8.36 17.21
CA LYS A 57 8.40 7.01 17.64
C LYS A 57 8.75 6.12 16.47
N ILE A 58 8.12 6.35 15.32
CA ILE A 58 8.34 5.57 14.09
C ILE A 58 9.45 6.21 13.27
N PHE A 59 9.50 7.54 13.21
CA PHE A 59 10.40 8.26 12.32
C PHE A 59 11.48 9.02 13.09
N SER A 60 12.69 8.99 12.53
CA SER A 60 13.83 9.74 13.04
C SER A 60 14.08 11.03 12.24
N ALA A 61 14.84 11.95 12.82
CA ALA A 61 15.08 13.28 12.22
C ALA A 61 15.84 13.23 10.89
N ASP A 62 16.52 12.13 10.59
CA ASP A 62 17.23 11.87 9.32
C ASP A 62 16.29 11.59 8.14
N GLU A 63 15.04 11.18 8.38
CA GLU A 63 14.05 11.01 7.31
C GLU A 63 13.54 12.33 6.74
N GLY A 64 13.68 13.43 7.50
CA GLY A 64 13.47 14.79 7.03
C GLY A 64 12.02 15.14 6.65
N GLU A 65 11.90 15.99 5.63
CA GLU A 65 10.63 16.51 5.13
C GLU A 65 10.04 15.65 4.01
N PHE A 66 8.71 15.68 3.89
CA PHE A 66 7.97 15.13 2.76
C PHE A 66 7.20 16.21 2.00
N ASP A 67 7.08 16.03 0.68
CA ASP A 67 6.11 16.72 -0.19
C ASP A 67 5.57 15.68 -1.18
N LEU A 68 4.29 15.35 -1.06
CA LEU A 68 3.66 14.30 -1.85
C LEU A 68 3.57 14.63 -3.34
N LEU A 69 3.56 15.91 -3.71
CA LEU A 69 3.40 16.33 -5.10
C LEU A 69 4.31 17.50 -5.44
N LYS A 70 5.44 17.18 -6.08
CA LYS A 70 6.43 18.16 -6.52
C LYS A 70 6.25 18.48 -8.00
N TYR A 71 6.29 19.76 -8.35
CA TYR A 71 6.32 20.20 -9.75
C TYR A 71 7.77 20.39 -10.21
N ASP A 72 8.20 19.65 -11.22
CA ASP A 72 9.45 19.87 -11.91
C ASP A 72 9.25 20.91 -13.02
N LYS A 73 9.86 22.09 -12.84
CA LYS A 73 9.76 23.17 -13.82
C LYS A 73 10.44 22.85 -15.15
N SER A 74 11.53 22.08 -15.12
CA SER A 74 12.33 21.76 -16.31
C SER A 74 11.59 20.78 -17.22
N ALA A 75 10.99 19.75 -16.64
CA ALA A 75 10.20 18.76 -17.35
C ALA A 75 8.73 19.18 -17.54
N ARG A 76 8.28 20.21 -16.80
CA ARG A 76 6.86 20.65 -16.71
C ARG A 76 5.92 19.52 -16.27
N THR A 77 6.39 18.68 -15.36
CA THR A 77 5.67 17.49 -14.86
C THR A 77 5.46 17.56 -13.36
N HIS A 78 4.38 16.94 -12.89
CA HIS A 78 4.20 16.64 -11.47
C HIS A 78 4.70 15.23 -11.15
N THR A 79 5.48 15.12 -10.09
CA THR A 79 5.97 13.84 -9.55
C THR A 79 5.23 13.53 -8.26
N LEU A 80 4.59 12.38 -8.23
CA LEU A 80 3.92 11.82 -7.06
C LEU A 80 4.83 10.81 -6.37
N TYR A 81 5.11 11.01 -5.09
CA TYR A 81 5.98 10.13 -4.31
C TYR A 81 5.18 9.08 -3.54
N MET A 82 4.86 7.95 -4.21
CA MET A 82 4.08 6.86 -3.62
C MET A 82 4.61 6.32 -2.27
N PRO A 83 5.93 6.13 -2.06
CA PRO A 83 6.45 5.65 -0.77
C PRO A 83 6.16 6.60 0.39
N ALA A 84 6.10 7.92 0.13
CA ALA A 84 5.76 8.89 1.16
C ALA A 84 4.31 8.76 1.60
N ILE A 85 3.38 8.51 0.66
CA ILE A 85 1.97 8.25 0.98
C ILE A 85 1.84 7.05 1.92
N SER A 86 2.54 5.95 1.62
CA SER A 86 2.54 4.74 2.45
C SER A 86 3.01 5.01 3.88
N LYS A 87 4.10 5.75 4.04
CA LYS A 87 4.64 6.14 5.35
C LYS A 87 3.65 6.99 6.14
N ILE A 88 3.06 7.99 5.50
CA ILE A 88 2.11 8.90 6.17
C ILE A 88 0.84 8.16 6.56
N LEU A 89 0.30 7.31 5.70
CA LEU A 89 -0.88 6.49 6.01
C LEU A 89 -0.64 5.58 7.22
N PHE A 90 0.55 4.98 7.31
CA PHE A 90 0.94 4.15 8.44
C PHE A 90 1.04 4.98 9.74
N ALA A 91 1.77 6.09 9.70
CA ALA A 91 2.00 6.91 10.90
C ALA A 91 0.74 7.63 11.40
N THR A 92 -0.16 8.03 10.50
CA THR A 92 -1.41 8.70 10.88
C THR A 92 -2.49 7.74 11.37
N SER A 93 -2.28 6.42 11.25
CA SER A 93 -3.29 5.38 11.55
C SER A 93 -4.65 5.64 10.87
N GLN A 94 -4.65 6.33 9.71
CA GLN A 94 -5.85 6.62 8.93
C GLN A 94 -6.18 5.50 7.93
N TYR A 95 -5.34 4.47 7.86
CA TYR A 95 -5.55 3.33 6.99
C TYR A 95 -6.65 2.43 7.57
N PRO A 96 -7.61 1.93 6.76
CA PRO A 96 -8.69 1.08 7.27
C PRO A 96 -8.13 -0.24 7.80
N ASP A 97 -8.76 -0.77 8.85
CA ASP A 97 -8.51 -2.14 9.31
C ASP A 97 -8.99 -3.12 8.24
N LEU A 98 -8.05 -3.90 7.68
CA LEU A 98 -8.31 -4.88 6.63
C LEU A 98 -8.26 -6.30 7.19
N LYS A 99 -9.17 -7.16 6.73
CA LYS A 99 -9.13 -8.60 6.99
C LYS A 99 -8.20 -9.32 6.01
N ASP A 100 -7.88 -10.57 6.31
CA ASP A 100 -7.17 -11.45 5.39
C ASP A 100 -7.86 -11.51 4.03
N GLY A 101 -7.10 -11.28 2.96
CA GLY A 101 -7.62 -11.26 1.59
C GLY A 101 -8.30 -9.95 1.17
N GLU A 102 -8.40 -8.96 2.07
CA GLU A 102 -8.84 -7.61 1.74
C GLU A 102 -7.68 -6.68 1.38
N ALA A 103 -7.95 -5.72 0.50
CA ALA A 103 -7.03 -4.66 0.14
C ALA A 103 -7.79 -3.33 0.07
N PHE A 104 -7.18 -2.24 0.53
CA PHE A 104 -7.67 -0.90 0.22
C PHE A 104 -7.17 -0.49 -1.16
N THR A 105 -8.09 -0.08 -2.03
CA THR A 105 -7.78 0.41 -3.37
C THR A 105 -8.13 1.90 -3.48
N PRO A 106 -7.12 2.78 -3.61
CA PRO A 106 -7.36 4.17 -3.96
C PRO A 106 -8.01 4.26 -5.35
N ILE A 107 -9.13 4.96 -5.43
CA ILE A 107 -9.84 5.28 -6.68
C ILE A 107 -9.44 6.67 -7.16
N ALA A 108 -9.37 7.63 -6.24
CA ALA A 108 -9.03 9.01 -6.55
C ALA A 108 -8.13 9.59 -5.45
N MET A 109 -7.25 10.50 -5.87
CA MET A 109 -6.48 11.33 -4.97
C MET A 109 -6.69 12.79 -5.37
N VAL A 110 -7.21 13.59 -4.43
CA VAL A 110 -7.49 15.00 -4.62
C VAL A 110 -6.42 15.79 -3.88
N PHE A 111 -5.54 16.44 -4.64
CA PHE A 111 -4.49 17.30 -4.08
C PHE A 111 -5.04 18.69 -3.84
N LYS A 112 -5.12 19.08 -2.56
CA LYS A 112 -5.45 20.43 -2.14
C LYS A 112 -4.16 21.17 -1.77
N ARG A 113 -4.31 22.38 -1.23
CA ARG A 113 -3.15 23.24 -0.89
C ARG A 113 -2.24 22.56 0.13
N ASP A 114 -2.80 22.10 1.24
CA ASP A 114 -2.06 21.61 2.40
C ASP A 114 -2.37 20.14 2.75
N GLU A 115 -3.39 19.56 2.12
CA GLU A 115 -3.83 18.17 2.34
C GLU A 115 -4.02 17.41 1.03
N VAL A 116 -4.01 16.09 1.13
CA VAL A 116 -4.38 15.15 0.07
C VAL A 116 -5.50 14.29 0.60
N GLU A 117 -6.60 14.25 -0.15
CA GLU A 117 -7.74 13.38 0.13
C GLU A 117 -7.66 12.15 -0.76
N ILE A 118 -7.61 10.97 -0.15
CA ILE A 118 -7.55 9.67 -0.81
C ILE A 118 -8.93 9.03 -0.68
N ILE A 119 -9.62 8.87 -1.80
CA ILE A 119 -10.92 8.22 -1.89
C ILE A 119 -10.69 6.81 -2.42
N GLY A 120 -11.22 5.81 -1.75
CA GLY A 120 -11.06 4.42 -2.17
C GLY A 120 -12.12 3.49 -1.61
N ASN A 121 -12.01 2.21 -1.98
CA ASN A 121 -12.83 1.14 -1.42
C ASN A 121 -11.95 0.05 -0.82
N VAL A 122 -12.54 -0.74 0.06
CA VAL A 122 -11.99 -2.05 0.40
C VAL A 122 -12.49 -3.05 -0.64
N ILE A 123 -11.57 -3.83 -1.18
CA ILE A 123 -11.85 -4.94 -2.09
C ILE A 123 -11.42 -6.25 -1.46
N GLU A 124 -12.15 -7.31 -1.74
CA GLU A 124 -11.81 -8.68 -1.38
C GLU A 124 -11.35 -9.42 -2.64
N MET A 125 -10.20 -10.08 -2.56
CA MET A 125 -9.65 -10.86 -3.67
C MET A 125 -10.22 -12.29 -3.65
N VAL A 126 -10.99 -12.63 -4.67
CA VAL A 126 -11.61 -13.96 -4.82
C VAL A 126 -10.93 -14.72 -5.96
N PRO A 127 -10.40 -15.93 -5.75
CA PRO A 127 -9.84 -16.73 -6.85
C PRO A 127 -10.85 -16.93 -7.98
N LYS A 128 -10.43 -16.81 -9.23
CA LYS A 128 -11.27 -17.27 -10.35
C LYS A 128 -11.35 -18.79 -10.29
N GLU A 129 -12.55 -19.32 -10.07
CA GLU A 129 -12.82 -20.74 -10.35
C GLU A 129 -12.40 -21.05 -11.80
N LYS A 130 -11.68 -22.16 -11.97
CA LYS A 130 -11.16 -22.61 -13.26
C LYS A 130 -12.26 -23.24 -14.11
#